data_AF-A0A7V9HZR0-F1
#
_entry.id   AF-A0A7V9HZR0-F1
#
_cell.length_a   1.000
_cell.length_b   1.000
_cell.length_c   1.000
_cell.angle_alpha   90.00
_cell.angle_beta   90.00
_cell.angle_gamma   90.00
#
_symmetry.space_group_name_H-M   'P 1'
#
loop_
_entity.id
_entity.type
_entity.pdbx_description
1 polymer ?
#
loop_
_entity_poly.entity_id
_entity_poly.type
_entity_poly.pdbx_seq_one_letter_code
_entity_poly.pdbx_strand_id
1 'polypeptide(L)'
;MSIEVPSFRIDARELLQHVSRVTYRDTPPYFGRDGTNRYDAPARDYGVLYLGRDLSTALMESVFHKHQWDQDTKRSIALREVQSRLVRAVGVLEALNLADLTAPGVMANCFGLNLEQLASRDCRRDGHPAATFASRNSAAGIERRRRQTNAMGRSPLCDS
;
A
#
# COMPACT_ATOMS: atom_id res chain seq x y z
N MET A 1 -25.57 -1.20 8.49
CA MET A 1 -25.26 -0.13 7.52
C MET A 1 -24.04 -0.55 6.71
N SER A 2 -24.22 -0.80 5.42
CA SER A 2 -23.12 -1.03 4.48
C SER A 2 -22.43 0.30 4.22
N ILE A 3 -21.11 0.35 4.40
CA ILE A 3 -20.32 1.52 4.03
C ILE A 3 -19.99 1.34 2.55
N GLU A 4 -20.59 2.17 1.70
CA GLU A 4 -20.32 2.13 0.27
C GLU A 4 -18.99 2.84 0.00
N VAL A 5 -17.93 2.04 -0.17
CA VAL A 5 -16.62 2.56 -0.55
C VAL A 5 -16.61 2.70 -2.07
N PRO A 6 -16.27 3.88 -2.63
CA PRO A 6 -16.11 4.04 -4.07
C PRO A 6 -15.17 2.97 -4.63
N SER A 7 -15.51 2.44 -5.79
CA SER A 7 -14.69 1.45 -6.48
C SER A 7 -14.39 1.89 -7.90
N PHE A 8 -13.25 1.48 -8.42
CA PHE A 8 -12.93 1.61 -9.83
C PHE A 8 -12.39 0.29 -10.37
N ARG A 9 -12.50 0.14 -11.68
CA ARG A 9 -12.04 -1.03 -12.40
C ARG A 9 -10.61 -0.81 -12.90
N ILE A 10 -9.79 -1.85 -12.80
CA ILE A 10 -8.56 -1.97 -13.57
C ILE A 10 -8.71 -3.12 -14.55
N ASP A 11 -8.26 -2.92 -15.78
CA ASP A 11 -8.27 -3.98 -16.79
C ASP A 11 -7.20 -5.05 -16.50
N ALA A 12 -7.34 -6.20 -17.16
CA ALA A 12 -6.32 -7.24 -17.17
C ALA A 12 -4.99 -6.64 -17.63
N ARG A 13 -3.97 -6.78 -16.80
CA ARG A 13 -2.65 -6.16 -17.00
C ARG A 13 -1.58 -6.79 -16.12
N GLU A 14 -0.34 -6.46 -16.41
CA GLU A 14 0.75 -6.73 -15.49
C GLU A 14 0.77 -5.70 -14.36
N LEU A 15 0.93 -6.21 -13.14
CA LEU A 15 1.27 -5.47 -11.94
C LEU A 15 2.60 -5.98 -11.38
N LEU A 16 3.24 -5.22 -10.51
CA LEU A 16 4.59 -5.51 -10.05
C LEU A 16 4.61 -5.85 -8.57
N GLN A 17 5.04 -7.07 -8.24
CA GLN A 17 5.37 -7.46 -6.88
C GLN A 17 6.86 -7.24 -6.64
N HIS A 18 7.21 -6.50 -5.61
CA HIS A 18 8.59 -6.40 -5.17
C HIS A 18 8.85 -7.32 -3.97
N VAL A 19 9.91 -8.12 -4.02
CA VAL A 19 10.31 -9.04 -2.94
C VAL A 19 11.83 -9.10 -2.73
N SER A 20 12.25 -9.64 -1.59
CA SER A 20 13.65 -10.02 -1.34
C SER A 20 14.07 -11.13 -2.31
N ARG A 21 15.11 -10.88 -3.11
CA ARG A 21 15.67 -11.88 -4.03
C ARG A 21 16.30 -13.05 -3.30
N VAL A 22 16.81 -12.84 -2.08
CA VAL A 22 17.44 -13.91 -1.29
C VAL A 22 16.40 -14.84 -0.70
N THR A 23 15.30 -14.26 -0.19
CA THR A 23 14.26 -15.00 0.53
C THR A 23 13.28 -15.68 -0.41
N TYR A 24 12.96 -15.03 -1.53
CA TYR A 24 11.90 -15.44 -2.45
C TYR A 24 12.46 -15.77 -3.83
N ARG A 25 13.69 -16.28 -3.95
CA ARG A 25 14.15 -16.80 -5.23
C ARG A 25 13.41 -18.09 -5.54
N ASP A 26 12.90 -18.24 -6.77
CA ASP A 26 12.27 -19.47 -7.27
C ASP A 26 11.04 -19.95 -6.46
N THR A 27 10.48 -19.09 -5.61
CA THR A 27 9.22 -19.36 -4.91
C THR A 27 8.02 -18.89 -5.74
N PRO A 28 6.80 -19.39 -5.52
CA PRO A 28 5.58 -18.76 -6.01
C PRO A 28 5.40 -17.30 -5.53
N PRO A 29 4.47 -16.52 -6.11
CA PRO A 29 4.10 -15.22 -5.59
C PRO A 29 3.74 -15.28 -4.10
N TYR A 30 4.29 -14.37 -3.32
CA TYR A 30 4.10 -14.36 -1.88
C TYR A 30 2.84 -13.59 -1.48
N PHE A 31 2.00 -14.20 -0.66
CA PHE A 31 0.87 -13.55 0.00
C PHE A 31 1.20 -13.38 1.48
N GLY A 32 1.19 -12.14 1.97
CA GLY A 32 1.37 -11.82 3.38
C GLY A 32 0.26 -12.45 4.22
N ARG A 33 0.64 -13.21 5.26
CA ARG A 33 -0.28 -13.89 6.18
C ARG A 33 0.09 -13.69 7.65
N ASP A 34 1.05 -12.83 7.95
CA ASP A 34 1.55 -12.64 9.31
C ASP A 34 0.63 -11.74 10.16
N GLY A 35 -0.26 -10.95 9.51
CA GLY A 35 -1.20 -10.06 10.17
C GLY A 35 -0.55 -8.76 10.66
N THR A 36 0.68 -8.48 10.25
CA THR A 36 1.49 -7.39 10.82
C THR A 36 1.43 -6.10 10.02
N ASN A 37 1.05 -6.19 8.73
CA ASN A 37 0.92 -5.02 7.89
C ASN A 37 -0.48 -4.41 7.99
N ARG A 38 -0.56 -3.10 7.69
CA ARG A 38 -1.78 -2.29 7.83
C ARG A 38 -3.02 -2.90 7.17
N TYR A 39 -2.83 -3.56 6.03
CA TYR A 39 -3.93 -4.15 5.27
C TYR A 39 -3.93 -5.68 5.31
N ASP A 40 -3.15 -6.29 6.19
CA ASP A 40 -3.24 -7.74 6.39
C ASP A 40 -4.53 -8.10 7.12
N ALA A 41 -4.96 -9.34 6.91
CA ALA A 41 -6.00 -9.96 7.70
C ALA A 41 -5.48 -10.20 9.14
N PRO A 42 -6.00 -9.54 10.18
CA PRO A 42 -5.47 -9.69 11.54
C PRO A 42 -5.70 -11.10 12.07
N ALA A 43 -6.81 -11.71 11.68
CA ALA A 43 -7.16 -13.09 12.00
C ALA A 43 -6.41 -14.13 11.15
N ARG A 44 -5.63 -13.68 10.14
CA ARG A 44 -4.86 -14.53 9.20
C ARG A 44 -5.71 -15.53 8.42
N ASP A 45 -7.00 -15.23 8.27
CA ASP A 45 -7.99 -16.01 7.54
C ASP A 45 -7.86 -15.88 6.02
N TYR A 46 -7.21 -14.83 5.52
CA TYR A 46 -6.79 -14.71 4.12
C TYR A 46 -5.40 -14.08 3.98
N GLY A 47 -4.77 -14.29 2.82
CA GLY A 47 -3.47 -13.72 2.49
C GLY A 47 -3.60 -12.46 1.62
N VAL A 48 -2.69 -11.51 1.80
CA VAL A 48 -2.72 -10.21 1.11
C VAL A 48 -1.51 -10.06 0.20
N LEU A 49 -1.74 -9.68 -1.05
CA LEU A 49 -0.71 -9.45 -2.05
C LEU A 49 -0.57 -7.96 -2.33
N TYR A 50 0.60 -7.40 -2.05
CA TYR A 50 0.93 -6.00 -2.33
C TYR A 50 1.55 -5.86 -3.72
N LEU A 51 0.92 -5.06 -4.58
CA LEU A 51 1.33 -4.84 -5.97
C LEU A 51 1.43 -3.35 -6.28
N GLY A 52 2.48 -2.96 -7.01
CA GLY A 52 2.63 -1.65 -7.61
C GLY A 52 2.15 -1.64 -9.06
N ARG A 53 1.60 -0.50 -9.52
CA ARG A 53 1.24 -0.30 -10.94
C ARG A 53 2.45 -0.07 -11.84
N ASP A 54 3.55 0.40 -11.26
CA ASP A 54 4.78 0.74 -11.94
C ASP A 54 5.99 0.43 -11.06
N LEU A 55 7.16 0.38 -11.71
CA LEU A 55 8.41 -0.03 -11.07
C LEU A 55 8.80 0.94 -9.95
N SER A 56 8.59 2.24 -10.15
CA SER A 56 8.89 3.26 -9.16
C SER A 56 8.09 3.02 -7.88
N THR A 57 6.79 2.76 -7.99
CA THR A 57 5.91 2.44 -6.85
C THR A 57 6.37 1.16 -6.13
N ALA A 58 6.69 0.10 -6.87
CA ALA A 58 7.14 -1.17 -6.28
C ALA A 58 8.50 -1.06 -5.57
N LEU A 59 9.42 -0.23 -6.10
CA LEU A 59 10.71 0.06 -5.48
C LEU A 59 10.58 1.00 -4.27
N MET A 60 9.69 1.99 -4.34
CA MET A 60 9.41 2.90 -3.23
C MET A 60 8.93 2.15 -1.99
N GLU A 61 8.02 1.20 -2.16
CA GLU A 61 7.47 0.40 -1.07
C GLU A 61 8.43 -0.63 -0.48
N SER A 62 9.68 -0.68 -0.93
CA SER A 62 10.63 -1.71 -0.49
C SER A 62 12.01 -1.22 -0.12
N VAL A 63 12.62 -0.41 -1.00
CA VAL A 63 13.90 0.23 -0.74
C VAL A 63 13.69 1.36 0.26
N PHE A 64 12.59 2.11 0.15
CA PHE A 64 12.37 3.29 0.97
C PHE A 64 11.36 3.10 2.10
N HIS A 65 10.80 1.90 2.25
CA HIS A 65 9.75 1.61 3.24
C HIS A 65 10.20 1.88 4.68
N LYS A 66 11.47 1.61 5.01
CA LYS A 66 12.00 1.85 6.36
C LYS A 66 12.53 3.27 6.56
N HIS A 67 12.69 4.05 5.49
CA HIS A 67 13.28 5.38 5.58
C HIS A 67 12.35 6.40 6.23
N GLN A 68 12.85 7.10 7.25
CA GLN A 68 12.10 8.12 7.98
C GLN A 68 12.27 9.47 7.26
N TRP A 69 11.44 9.69 6.24
CA TRP A 69 11.51 10.87 5.37
C TRP A 69 11.29 12.21 6.10
N ASP A 70 10.63 12.15 7.25
CA ASP A 70 10.42 13.25 8.19
C ASP A 70 11.71 13.67 8.91
N GLN A 71 12.65 12.74 9.10
CA GLN A 71 13.93 12.97 9.79
C GLN A 71 15.08 13.18 8.82
N ASP A 72 15.07 12.48 7.69
CA ASP A 72 16.06 12.61 6.65
C ASP A 72 15.38 12.66 5.28
N THR A 73 15.52 13.80 4.60
CA THR A 73 14.92 14.01 3.28
C THR A 73 15.66 13.28 2.15
N LYS A 74 16.83 12.69 2.45
CA LYS A 74 17.64 11.94 1.49
C LYS A 74 17.97 10.56 2.03
N ARG A 75 18.24 9.61 1.13
CA ARG A 75 18.71 8.28 1.53
C ARG A 75 19.73 7.78 0.53
N SER A 76 20.96 7.54 1.00
CA SER A 76 21.94 6.79 0.22
C SER A 76 21.57 5.30 0.22
N ILE A 77 21.48 4.71 -0.96
CA ILE A 77 21.19 3.29 -1.14
C ILE A 77 22.46 2.60 -1.60
N ALA A 78 22.88 1.58 -0.87
CA ALA A 78 24.02 0.76 -1.27
C ALA A 78 23.64 -0.14 -2.46
N LEU A 79 24.56 -0.34 -3.40
CA LEU A 79 24.34 -1.22 -4.57
C LEU A 79 23.88 -2.63 -4.16
N ARG A 80 24.44 -3.18 -3.08
CA ARG A 80 24.04 -4.49 -2.52
C ARG A 80 22.56 -4.54 -2.13
N GLU A 81 22.00 -3.42 -1.68
CA GLU A 81 20.58 -3.35 -1.29
C GLU A 81 19.71 -3.50 -2.54
N VAL A 82 20.03 -2.77 -3.61
CA VAL A 82 19.37 -2.89 -4.91
C VAL A 82 19.51 -4.31 -5.48
N GLN A 83 20.73 -4.85 -5.48
CA GLN A 83 20.99 -6.20 -5.98
C GLN A 83 20.32 -7.30 -5.14
N SER A 84 19.98 -7.04 -3.88
CA SER A 84 19.25 -8.01 -3.05
C SER A 84 17.75 -8.08 -3.36
N ARG A 85 17.26 -7.25 -4.30
CA ARG A 85 15.85 -7.12 -4.64
C ARG A 85 15.48 -7.84 -5.93
N LEU A 86 14.22 -8.24 -6.02
CA LEU A 86 13.60 -8.81 -7.22
C LEU A 86 12.25 -8.13 -7.42
N VAL A 87 11.96 -7.75 -8.66
CA VAL A 87 10.62 -7.35 -9.08
C VAL A 87 10.05 -8.45 -9.97
N ARG A 88 8.84 -8.89 -9.66
CA ARG A 88 8.10 -9.93 -10.36
C ARG A 88 6.91 -9.29 -11.04
N ALA A 89 6.72 -9.58 -12.33
CA ALA A 89 5.47 -9.29 -13.01
C ALA A 89 4.41 -10.30 -12.56
N VAL A 90 3.25 -9.80 -12.15
CA VAL A 90 2.07 -10.57 -11.79
C VAL A 90 0.99 -10.22 -12.79
N GLY A 91 0.64 -11.19 -13.63
CA GLY A 91 -0.43 -11.04 -14.61
C GLY A 91 -1.80 -11.11 -13.94
N VAL A 92 -2.55 -10.01 -14.01
CA VAL A 92 -3.96 -9.97 -13.68
C VAL A 92 -4.73 -10.44 -14.91
N LEU A 93 -5.36 -11.61 -14.82
CA LEU A 93 -5.99 -12.29 -15.97
C LEU A 93 -7.35 -11.70 -16.36
N GLU A 94 -8.09 -11.19 -15.37
CA GLU A 94 -9.41 -10.59 -15.55
C GLU A 94 -9.44 -9.23 -14.87
N ALA A 95 -10.31 -8.35 -15.34
CA ALA A 95 -10.42 -7.02 -14.75
C ALA A 95 -10.81 -7.09 -13.26
N LEU A 96 -10.13 -6.30 -12.44
CA LEU A 96 -10.35 -6.24 -11.00
C LEU A 96 -11.13 -4.99 -10.65
N ASN A 97 -12.15 -5.14 -9.81
CA ASN A 97 -12.80 -4.02 -9.14
C ASN A 97 -12.10 -3.79 -7.79
N LEU A 98 -11.44 -2.64 -7.68
CA LEU A 98 -10.70 -2.23 -6.49
C LEU A 98 -11.44 -1.12 -5.78
N ALA A 99 -11.45 -1.16 -4.45
CA ALA A 99 -11.92 -0.03 -3.66
C ALA A 99 -10.89 1.11 -3.65
N ASP A 100 -11.39 2.33 -3.83
CA ASP A 100 -10.62 3.56 -3.81
C ASP A 100 -10.50 4.11 -2.40
N LEU A 101 -9.40 3.76 -1.73
CA LEU A 101 -9.06 4.36 -0.43
C LEU A 101 -8.45 5.76 -0.55
N THR A 102 -8.28 6.27 -1.77
CA THR A 102 -7.77 7.62 -2.04
C THR A 102 -8.88 8.64 -2.25
N ALA A 103 -10.11 8.17 -2.47
CA ALA A 103 -11.27 9.03 -2.61
C ALA A 103 -11.44 9.91 -1.35
N PRO A 104 -11.77 11.21 -1.52
CA PRO A 104 -11.95 12.13 -0.41
C PRO A 104 -12.91 11.59 0.64
N GLY A 105 -12.53 11.71 1.92
CA GLY A 105 -13.37 11.29 3.04
C GLY A 105 -13.46 9.78 3.29
N VAL A 106 -12.95 8.91 2.41
CA VAL A 106 -13.06 7.45 2.62
C VAL A 106 -12.33 7.01 3.89
N MET A 107 -11.05 7.37 4.05
CA MET A 107 -10.31 6.92 5.25
C MET A 107 -10.91 7.44 6.56
N ALA A 108 -11.39 8.69 6.57
CA ALA A 108 -12.00 9.29 7.76
C ALA A 108 -13.42 8.77 8.02
N ASN A 109 -14.30 8.81 7.02
CA ASN A 109 -15.73 8.52 7.19
C ASN A 109 -16.02 7.02 7.20
N CYS A 110 -15.26 6.21 6.45
CA CYS A 110 -15.48 4.77 6.35
C CYS A 110 -14.67 3.98 7.38
N PHE A 111 -13.45 4.43 7.68
CA PHE A 111 -12.51 3.70 8.53
C PHE A 111 -12.17 4.41 9.85
N GLY A 112 -12.65 5.65 10.06
CA GLY A 112 -12.36 6.41 11.26
C GLY A 112 -10.89 6.80 11.42
N LEU A 113 -10.11 6.76 10.32
CA LEU A 113 -8.67 7.00 10.34
C LEU A 113 -8.36 8.46 10.00
N ASN A 114 -7.62 9.12 10.87
CA ASN A 114 -7.11 10.47 10.63
C ASN A 114 -5.72 10.46 9.94
N LEU A 115 -5.21 11.63 9.56
CA LEU A 115 -3.93 11.77 8.85
C LEU A 115 -2.73 11.29 9.69
N GLU A 116 -2.77 11.49 11.01
CA GLU A 116 -1.71 11.04 11.93
C GLU A 116 -1.63 9.51 11.96
N GLN A 117 -2.77 8.83 12.08
CA GLN A 117 -2.89 7.38 12.04
C GLN A 117 -2.49 6.80 10.68
N LEU A 118 -2.82 7.50 9.58
CA LEU A 118 -2.40 7.12 8.23
C LEU A 118 -0.91 7.29 7.98
N ALA A 119 -0.26 8.24 8.65
CA ALA A 119 1.16 8.52 8.57
C ALA A 119 1.99 7.65 9.55
N SER A 120 1.40 7.27 10.68
CA SER A 120 2.01 6.44 11.71
C SER A 120 2.42 5.07 11.18
N ARG A 121 3.50 4.51 11.73
CA ARG A 121 3.94 3.13 11.42
C ARG A 121 3.30 2.08 12.33
N ASP A 122 2.60 2.51 13.38
CA ASP A 122 2.02 1.62 14.38
C ASP A 122 0.73 0.96 13.86
N CYS A 123 0.89 -0.06 13.03
CA CYS A 123 -0.22 -0.81 12.44
C CYS A 123 -1.07 -1.59 13.47
N ARG A 124 -0.67 -1.59 14.75
CA ARG A 124 -1.39 -2.23 15.87
C ARG A 124 -2.35 -1.29 16.62
N ARG A 125 -2.16 0.02 16.49
CA ARG A 125 -2.85 1.02 17.34
C ARG A 125 -4.21 1.43 16.78
N ASP A 126 -4.43 1.20 15.50
CA ASP A 126 -5.57 1.70 14.75
C ASP A 126 -6.31 0.53 14.10
N GLY A 127 -7.64 0.53 14.18
CA GLY A 127 -8.48 -0.55 13.65
C GLY A 127 -8.06 -0.94 12.23
N HIS A 128 -7.74 -2.22 12.02
CA HIS A 128 -7.21 -2.70 10.75
C HIS A 128 -8.19 -2.40 9.61
N PRO A 129 -7.88 -1.46 8.69
CA PRO A 129 -8.79 -1.11 7.60
C PRO A 129 -9.13 -2.32 6.73
N ALA A 130 -8.24 -3.32 6.65
CA ALA A 130 -8.52 -4.58 5.98
C ALA A 130 -9.61 -5.42 6.64
N ALA A 131 -9.68 -5.47 7.97
CA ALA A 131 -10.74 -6.22 8.67
C ALA A 131 -12.12 -5.57 8.49
N THR A 132 -12.17 -4.23 8.57
CA THR A 132 -13.39 -3.47 8.29
C THR A 132 -13.80 -3.57 6.82
N PHE A 133 -12.84 -3.64 5.91
CA PHE A 133 -13.09 -3.80 4.48
C PHE A 133 -13.57 -5.20 4.10
N ALA A 134 -12.85 -6.25 4.52
CA ALA A 134 -13.17 -7.64 4.18
C ALA A 134 -14.51 -8.10 4.77
N SER A 135 -14.91 -7.57 5.93
CA SER A 135 -16.21 -7.89 6.54
C SER A 135 -17.40 -7.16 5.90
N ARG A 136 -17.17 -6.14 5.05
CA ARG A 136 -18.22 -5.21 4.60
C ARG A 136 -18.24 -4.92 3.10
N ASN A 137 -17.31 -5.47 2.32
CA ASN A 137 -17.18 -5.14 0.91
C ASN A 137 -16.81 -6.37 0.06
N SER A 138 -17.43 -6.50 -1.12
CA SER A 138 -17.24 -7.60 -2.06
C SER A 138 -16.07 -7.39 -3.02
N ALA A 139 -15.35 -6.28 -2.89
CA ALA A 139 -14.27 -5.90 -3.79
C ALA A 139 -13.04 -6.81 -3.65
N ALA A 140 -12.42 -7.14 -4.79
CA ALA A 140 -11.31 -8.09 -4.87
C ALA A 140 -9.98 -7.53 -4.34
N GLY A 141 -9.94 -6.23 -4.00
CA GLY A 141 -8.74 -5.59 -3.47
C GLY A 141 -8.93 -4.10 -3.15
N ILE A 142 -7.84 -3.49 -2.71
CA ILE A 142 -7.75 -2.11 -2.25
C ILE A 142 -6.67 -1.40 -3.06
N GLU A 143 -6.93 -0.19 -3.55
CA GLU A 143 -5.87 0.68 -4.05
C GLU A 143 -5.64 1.89 -3.14
N ARG A 144 -4.36 2.22 -2.99
CA ARG A 144 -3.91 3.47 -2.38
C ARG A 144 -2.84 4.12 -3.25
N ARG A 145 -3.05 5.38 -3.61
CA ARG A 145 -2.00 6.29 -4.07
C ARG A 145 -1.35 6.95 -2.87
N ARG A 146 -0.05 6.76 -2.72
CA ARG A 146 0.73 7.55 -1.76
C ARG A 146 0.97 8.92 -2.39
N ARG A 147 0.28 9.98 -1.93
CA ARG A 147 0.76 11.35 -2.16
C ARG A 147 1.98 11.56 -1.26
N GLN A 148 3.16 11.29 -1.77
CA GLN A 148 4.35 11.98 -1.26
C GLN A 148 4.40 13.30 -2.01
N THR A 149 3.85 14.35 -1.40
CA THR A 149 4.05 15.71 -1.86
C THR A 149 5.55 15.95 -1.99
N ASN A 150 5.99 16.33 -3.19
CA ASN A 150 7.29 16.97 -3.37
C ASN A 150 7.39 18.10 -2.35
N ALA A 151 8.29 17.99 -1.37
CA ALA A 151 8.73 19.12 -0.56
C ALA A 151 9.64 20.04 -1.40
N MET A 152 9.13 20.46 -2.56
CA MET A 152 9.64 21.52 -3.41
C MET A 152 8.41 22.23 -3.98
N GLY A 153 7.90 23.20 -3.22
CA GLY A 153 6.73 23.97 -3.60
C GLY A 153 6.17 24.70 -2.40
N ARG A 154 6.60 25.95 -2.24
CA ARG A 154 6.14 26.91 -1.23
C ARG A 154 4.62 26.88 -1.09
N SER A 155 4.13 26.94 0.15
CA SER A 155 2.79 27.44 0.44
C SER A 155 2.62 28.83 -0.19
N PRO A 156 1.46 29.11 -0.79
CA PRO A 156 0.89 30.43 -0.70
C PRO A 156 -0.41 30.36 0.09
N LEU A 157 -0.56 31.37 0.96
CA LEU A 157 -1.81 31.89 1.50
C LEU A 157 -2.38 31.16 2.72
N CYS A 158 -2.03 31.71 3.89
CA CYS A 158 -2.99 32.27 4.83
C CYS A 158 -2.22 33.26 5.74
N ASP A 159 -1.96 34.46 5.21
CA ASP A 159 -1.79 35.65 6.04
C ASP A 159 -3.17 36.28 6.21
N SER A 160 -3.64 36.36 7.45
CA SER A 160 -4.46 37.43 8.04
C SER A 160 -4.47 37.22 9.55
#